data_AF-A0A3M5KYQ6-F1
#
_entry.id   AF-A0A3M5KYQ6-F1
#
_cell.length_a   1.000
_cell.length_b   1.000
_cell.length_c   1.000
_cell.angle_alpha   90.00
_cell.angle_beta   90.00
_cell.angle_gamma   90.00
#
_symmetry.space_group_name_H-M   'P 1'
#
loop_
_entity.id
_entity.type
_entity.pdbx_description
1 polymer ?
#
loop_
_entity_poly.entity_id
_entity_poly.type
_entity_poly.pdbx_seq_one_letter_code
_entity_poly.pdbx_strand_id
1 'polypeptide(L)'
;MLSFFMRRKASPIPSNAAGFFKPESPDALLSTSRRRQLIENIWQRTSLPREQFETLYMQAFESYAALVQHLPASENHHHAYHGGMLDHGLEIVAYALKIRQMHLLPIGASPESQAAQSEAWSAASAYGALVHDLGKIAVDVKVELADDTIWHPWHGPLDQPYRFKYVKGRDYRLHGAASSLIYSNVIPAKALDWLSGFPELWSQLVFGSQVSMSMPISLVKLSPKLTKLPWHRNSEAILAELCQHPSSLSNGSWLKA
;
A
#
# COMPACT_ATOMS: atom_id res chain seq x y z
N MET A 1 -22.55 0.40 -26.57
CA MET A 1 -22.64 1.57 -25.68
C MET A 1 -21.85 1.25 -24.42
N LEU A 2 -20.65 1.79 -24.24
CA LEU A 2 -19.87 1.62 -23.00
C LEU A 2 -19.46 3.00 -22.48
N SER A 3 -20.18 3.45 -21.45
CA SER A 3 -19.83 4.61 -20.63
C SER A 3 -18.97 4.11 -19.46
N PHE A 4 -17.65 4.29 -19.56
CA PHE A 4 -16.71 4.06 -18.46
C PHE A 4 -15.90 5.33 -18.18
N PHE A 5 -16.60 6.43 -17.92
CA PHE A 5 -16.04 7.61 -17.27
C PHE A 5 -17.03 8.09 -16.21
N MET A 6 -17.14 7.34 -15.11
CA MET A 6 -17.74 7.88 -13.89
C MET A 6 -16.64 8.22 -12.89
N ARG A 7 -16.44 9.52 -12.71
CA ARG A 7 -15.80 10.10 -11.52
C ARG A 7 -16.54 9.54 -10.30
N ARG A 8 -15.91 8.61 -9.57
CA ARG A 8 -16.56 7.89 -8.47
C ARG A 8 -16.96 8.89 -7.38
N LYS A 9 -18.25 8.93 -7.05
CA LYS A 9 -18.74 9.70 -5.90
C LYS A 9 -18.15 9.08 -4.63
N ALA A 10 -17.45 9.89 -3.84
CA ALA A 10 -17.04 9.52 -2.49
C ALA A 10 -18.29 9.20 -1.67
N SER A 11 -18.27 8.10 -0.90
CA SER A 11 -19.28 7.89 0.13
C SER A 11 -19.19 9.03 1.15
N PRO A 12 -20.31 9.64 1.57
CA PRO A 12 -20.28 10.70 2.56
C PRO A 12 -19.85 10.11 3.90
N ILE A 13 -18.64 10.44 4.35
CA ILE A 13 -18.14 10.12 5.69
C ILE A 13 -18.64 11.22 6.63
N PRO A 14 -19.04 10.88 7.87
CA PRO A 14 -19.46 11.89 8.85
C PRO A 14 -18.33 12.88 9.13
N SER A 15 -18.41 14.06 8.53
CA SER A 15 -17.70 15.26 8.95
C SER A 15 -18.66 16.17 9.71
N ASN A 16 -18.17 16.86 10.73
CA ASN A 16 -18.98 17.87 11.41
C ASN A 16 -19.15 19.12 10.53
N ALA A 17 -20.01 20.06 10.95
CA ALA A 17 -20.23 21.33 10.21
C ALA A 17 -18.94 22.16 10.00
N ALA A 18 -17.88 21.89 10.76
CA ALA A 18 -16.57 22.53 10.65
C ALA A 18 -15.57 21.80 9.72
N GLY A 19 -15.99 20.69 9.08
CA GLY A 19 -15.19 19.94 8.11
C GLY A 19 -14.16 18.98 8.72
N PHE A 20 -14.27 18.65 10.00
CA PHE A 20 -13.40 17.67 10.67
C PHE A 20 -13.97 16.25 10.55
N PHE A 21 -13.08 15.31 10.22
CA PHE A 21 -13.32 13.87 10.24
C PHE A 21 -13.04 13.32 11.64
N LYS A 22 -13.86 12.38 12.11
CA LYS A 22 -13.56 11.63 13.34
C LYS A 22 -12.60 10.47 13.00
N PRO A 23 -11.57 10.20 13.83
CA PRO A 23 -10.79 8.98 13.69
C PRO A 23 -11.69 7.75 13.81
N GLU A 24 -11.39 6.74 13.01
CA GLU A 24 -12.04 5.44 13.04
C GLU A 24 -11.05 4.37 13.50
N SER A 25 -11.58 3.31 14.11
CA SER A 25 -10.74 2.16 14.48
C SER A 25 -10.21 1.46 13.22
N PRO A 26 -9.03 0.82 13.30
CA PRO A 26 -8.51 -0.01 12.22
C PRO A 26 -9.51 -1.04 11.70
N ASP A 27 -10.23 -1.71 12.60
CA ASP A 27 -11.27 -2.68 12.25
C ASP A 27 -12.35 -2.06 11.37
N ALA A 28 -12.87 -0.89 11.74
CA ALA A 28 -13.89 -0.18 10.97
C ALA A 28 -13.35 0.20 9.59
N LEU A 29 -12.13 0.75 9.54
CA LEU A 29 -11.46 1.15 8.30
C LEU A 29 -11.22 -0.05 7.37
N LEU A 30 -10.84 -1.21 7.89
CA LEU A 30 -10.53 -2.40 7.09
C LEU A 30 -11.79 -3.24 6.76
N SER A 31 -12.92 -2.98 7.40
CA SER A 31 -14.15 -3.78 7.27
C SER A 31 -14.90 -3.64 5.94
N THR A 32 -14.58 -2.65 5.10
CA THR A 32 -15.28 -2.47 3.81
C THR A 32 -15.15 -3.73 2.95
N SER A 33 -16.20 -4.08 2.20
CA SER A 33 -16.20 -5.31 1.39
C SER A 33 -15.00 -5.40 0.43
N ARG A 34 -14.61 -4.26 -0.17
CA ARG A 34 -13.43 -4.17 -1.03
C ARG A 34 -12.13 -4.46 -0.28
N ARG A 35 -11.91 -3.83 0.88
CA ARG A 35 -10.68 -4.00 1.67
C ARG A 35 -10.57 -5.43 2.19
N ARG A 36 -11.67 -6.03 2.68
CA ARG A 36 -11.71 -7.44 3.08
C ARG A 36 -11.36 -8.39 1.92
N GLN A 37 -11.90 -8.17 0.72
CA GLN A 37 -11.54 -8.97 -0.46
C GLN A 37 -10.07 -8.84 -0.83
N LEU A 38 -9.50 -7.63 -0.71
CA LEU A 38 -8.11 -7.37 -1.03
C LEU A 38 -7.16 -8.02 0.00
N ILE A 39 -7.47 -7.91 1.29
CA ILE A 39 -6.75 -8.59 2.38
C ILE A 39 -6.82 -10.10 2.19
N GLU A 40 -7.98 -10.64 1.81
CA GLU A 40 -8.12 -12.05 1.49
C GLU A 40 -7.22 -12.46 0.31
N ASN A 41 -7.16 -11.66 -0.75
CA ASN A 41 -6.26 -11.89 -1.87
C ASN A 41 -4.79 -11.90 -1.43
N ILE A 42 -4.41 -10.97 -0.56
CA ILE A 42 -3.07 -10.88 0.02
C ILE A 42 -2.76 -12.16 0.82
N TRP A 43 -3.66 -12.59 1.70
CA TRP A 43 -3.48 -13.82 2.48
C TRP A 43 -3.25 -15.04 1.60
N GLN A 44 -4.08 -15.25 0.58
CA GLN A 44 -3.94 -16.36 -0.37
C GLN A 44 -2.56 -16.38 -1.04
N ARG A 45 -1.94 -15.21 -1.26
CA ARG A 45 -0.60 -15.11 -1.87
C ARG A 45 0.56 -15.43 -0.93
N THR A 46 0.35 -15.26 0.37
CA THR A 46 1.36 -15.62 1.38
C THR A 46 1.43 -17.13 1.62
N SER A 47 0.33 -17.85 1.39
CA SER A 47 0.20 -19.28 1.72
C SER A 47 0.45 -19.61 3.20
N LEU A 48 0.31 -18.62 4.09
CA LEU A 48 0.48 -18.78 5.53
C LEU A 48 -0.80 -19.33 6.20
N PRO A 49 -0.66 -20.06 7.31
CA PRO A 49 -1.77 -20.26 8.26
C PRO A 49 -2.33 -18.90 8.73
N ARG A 50 -3.64 -18.83 8.99
CA ARG A 50 -4.31 -17.57 9.40
C ARG A 50 -3.64 -16.90 10.58
N GLU A 51 -3.29 -17.63 11.63
CA GLU A 51 -2.64 -17.07 12.83
C GLU A 51 -1.30 -16.38 12.52
N GLN A 52 -0.52 -16.94 11.60
CA GLN A 52 0.75 -16.33 11.17
C GLN A 52 0.49 -15.11 10.29
N PHE A 53 -0.53 -15.16 9.44
CA PHE A 53 -0.96 -14.00 8.64
C PHE A 53 -1.42 -12.84 9.53
N GLU A 54 -2.20 -13.12 10.56
CA GLU A 54 -2.64 -12.11 11.54
C GLU A 54 -1.43 -11.43 12.19
N THR A 55 -0.46 -12.24 12.65
CA THR A 55 0.73 -11.75 13.35
C THR A 55 1.66 -10.95 12.45
N LEU A 56 1.92 -11.43 11.23
CA LEU A 56 2.88 -10.81 10.32
C LEU A 56 2.28 -9.67 9.49
N TYR A 57 1.05 -9.80 9.02
CA TYR A 57 0.48 -8.87 8.03
C TYR A 57 -0.61 -7.97 8.61
N MET A 58 -1.58 -8.53 9.34
CA MET A 58 -2.73 -7.75 9.79
C MET A 58 -2.34 -6.66 10.78
N GLN A 59 -1.42 -6.92 11.72
CA GLN A 59 -0.92 -5.88 12.63
C GLN A 59 -0.32 -4.67 11.88
N ALA A 60 0.37 -4.92 10.77
CA ALA A 60 0.93 -3.84 9.94
C ALA A 60 -0.17 -3.10 9.17
N PHE A 61 -1.19 -3.80 8.66
CA PHE A 61 -2.33 -3.17 8.00
C PHE A 61 -3.18 -2.34 8.94
N GLU A 62 -3.39 -2.81 10.16
CA GLU A 62 -4.10 -2.08 11.21
C GLU A 62 -3.35 -0.83 11.63
N SER A 63 -2.04 -0.95 11.85
CA SER A 63 -1.17 0.19 12.20
C SER A 63 -1.14 1.22 11.06
N TYR A 64 -1.03 0.76 9.81
CA TYR A 64 -1.12 1.61 8.62
C TYR A 64 -2.49 2.30 8.53
N ALA A 65 -3.59 1.57 8.71
CA ALA A 65 -4.95 2.12 8.68
C ALA A 65 -5.17 3.17 9.77
N ALA A 66 -4.72 2.90 11.00
CA ALA A 66 -4.79 3.84 12.12
C ALA A 66 -4.08 5.16 11.80
N LEU A 67 -2.98 5.09 11.06
CA LEU A 67 -2.13 6.22 10.75
C LEU A 67 -2.62 7.03 9.55
N VAL A 68 -3.07 6.37 8.48
CA VAL A 68 -3.49 7.05 7.24
C VAL A 68 -4.98 7.41 7.23
N GLN A 69 -5.81 6.78 8.05
CA GLN A 69 -7.24 7.07 8.19
C GLN A 69 -7.93 7.30 6.83
N HIS A 70 -8.56 8.46 6.63
CA HIS A 70 -9.23 8.87 5.40
C HIS A 70 -8.37 9.73 4.47
N LEU A 71 -7.05 9.76 4.67
CA LEU A 71 -6.17 10.54 3.80
C LEU A 71 -6.21 9.99 2.35
N PRO A 72 -6.21 10.87 1.34
CA PRO A 72 -6.08 10.48 -0.06
C PRO A 72 -4.62 10.14 -0.41
N ALA A 73 -4.40 9.27 -1.39
CA ALA A 73 -3.05 8.95 -1.88
C ALA A 73 -2.56 9.91 -2.98
N SER A 74 -3.48 10.70 -3.55
CA SER A 74 -3.22 11.65 -4.64
C SER A 74 -4.19 12.83 -4.62
N GLU A 75 -3.80 13.97 -5.18
CA GLU A 75 -4.68 15.16 -5.21
C GLU A 75 -5.71 15.08 -6.34
N ASN A 76 -5.34 14.54 -7.51
CA ASN A 76 -6.15 14.59 -8.73
C ASN A 76 -6.18 13.28 -9.55
N HIS A 77 -5.78 12.14 -8.97
CA HIS A 77 -5.74 10.84 -9.66
C HIS A 77 -6.71 9.82 -9.04
N HIS A 78 -6.62 8.54 -9.44
CA HIS A 78 -7.55 7.47 -9.07
C HIS A 78 -7.65 7.17 -7.58
N HIS A 79 -6.78 7.73 -6.74
CA HIS A 79 -6.83 7.63 -5.28
C HIS A 79 -7.05 8.99 -4.60
N ALA A 80 -7.61 9.96 -5.33
CA ALA A 80 -8.02 11.28 -4.83
C ALA A 80 -9.41 11.25 -4.17
N TYR A 81 -9.59 10.32 -3.23
CA TYR A 81 -10.79 10.19 -2.42
C TYR A 81 -10.43 9.82 -0.98
N HIS A 82 -11.39 9.95 -0.07
CA HIS A 82 -11.21 9.62 1.33
C HIS A 82 -10.89 8.13 1.54
N GLY A 83 -9.78 7.87 2.23
CA GLY A 83 -9.26 6.52 2.43
C GLY A 83 -8.54 5.96 1.19
N GLY A 84 -8.27 6.80 0.19
CA GLY A 84 -7.51 6.42 -1.00
C GLY A 84 -6.09 5.97 -0.68
N MET A 85 -5.47 6.50 0.38
CA MET A 85 -4.14 6.07 0.85
C MET A 85 -4.15 4.65 1.40
N LEU A 86 -5.21 4.27 2.13
CA LEU A 86 -5.40 2.90 2.63
C LEU A 86 -5.60 1.91 1.49
N ASP A 87 -6.50 2.25 0.56
CA ASP A 87 -6.79 1.41 -0.62
C ASP A 87 -5.54 1.22 -1.49
N HIS A 88 -4.81 2.30 -1.77
CA HIS A 88 -3.57 2.26 -2.56
C HIS A 88 -2.51 1.38 -1.90
N GLY A 89 -2.26 1.55 -0.59
CA GLY A 89 -1.28 0.74 0.13
C GLY A 89 -1.56 -0.75 0.02
N LEU A 90 -2.80 -1.18 0.29
CA LEU A 90 -3.19 -2.59 0.19
C LEU A 90 -3.08 -3.13 -1.26
N GLU A 91 -3.40 -2.32 -2.27
CA GLU A 91 -3.30 -2.73 -3.68
C GLU A 91 -1.84 -2.97 -4.10
N ILE A 92 -0.93 -2.09 -3.67
CA ILE A 92 0.50 -2.24 -3.96
C ILE A 92 1.08 -3.44 -3.23
N VAL A 93 0.63 -3.76 -2.01
CA VAL A 93 1.00 -5.00 -1.31
C VAL A 93 0.57 -6.25 -2.10
N ALA A 94 -0.69 -6.31 -2.52
CA ALA A 94 -1.20 -7.45 -3.30
C ALA A 94 -0.40 -7.63 -4.60
N TYR A 95 -0.05 -6.53 -5.25
CA TYR A 95 0.77 -6.53 -6.47
C TYR A 95 2.22 -6.98 -6.21
N ALA A 96 2.87 -6.46 -5.17
CA ALA A 96 4.22 -6.85 -4.80
C ALA A 96 4.32 -8.35 -4.51
N LEU A 97 3.34 -8.90 -3.79
CA LEU A 97 3.27 -10.34 -3.52
C LEU A 97 3.02 -11.15 -4.79
N LYS A 98 2.19 -10.68 -5.73
CA LYS A 98 2.02 -11.31 -7.05
C LYS A 98 3.35 -11.40 -7.79
N ILE A 99 4.16 -10.33 -7.79
CA ILE A 99 5.49 -10.34 -8.40
C ILE A 99 6.43 -11.29 -7.66
N ARG A 100 6.42 -11.25 -6.33
CA ARG A 100 7.25 -12.12 -5.48
C ARG A 100 7.01 -13.60 -5.75
N GLN A 101 5.78 -14.02 -6.00
CA GLN A 101 5.45 -15.41 -6.34
C GLN A 101 6.08 -15.89 -7.65
N MET A 102 6.38 -14.97 -8.58
CA MET A 102 6.98 -15.31 -9.88
C MET A 102 8.51 -15.46 -9.82
N HIS A 103 9.13 -15.24 -8.66
CA HIS A 103 10.58 -15.20 -8.50
C HIS A 103 11.05 -16.01 -7.29
N LEU A 104 12.14 -16.75 -7.46
CA LEU A 104 12.85 -17.39 -6.35
C LEU A 104 13.90 -16.41 -5.81
N LEU A 105 13.71 -15.97 -4.57
CA LEU A 105 14.58 -15.03 -3.87
C LEU A 105 15.26 -15.74 -2.68
N PRO A 106 16.52 -15.40 -2.34
CA PRO A 106 17.39 -14.45 -3.03
C PRO A 106 17.85 -14.96 -4.41
N ILE A 107 18.12 -14.05 -5.34
CA ILE A 107 18.55 -14.41 -6.69
C ILE A 107 19.96 -15.00 -6.63
N GLY A 108 20.15 -16.18 -7.25
CA GLY A 108 21.47 -16.84 -7.30
C GLY A 108 21.84 -17.61 -6.04
N ALA A 109 21.01 -17.59 -4.99
CA ALA A 109 21.15 -18.50 -3.86
C ALA A 109 20.74 -19.94 -4.23
N SER A 110 21.20 -20.93 -3.45
CA SER A 110 20.78 -22.32 -3.65
C SER A 110 19.28 -22.49 -3.38
N PRO A 111 18.61 -23.50 -3.97
CA PRO A 111 17.20 -23.77 -3.72
C PRO A 111 16.84 -23.91 -2.23
N GLU A 112 17.72 -24.53 -1.44
CA GLU A 112 17.53 -24.72 0.00
C GLU A 112 17.55 -23.37 0.74
N SER A 113 18.50 -22.50 0.39
CA SER A 113 18.58 -21.15 0.95
C SER A 113 17.39 -20.27 0.52
N GLN A 114 16.93 -20.40 -0.73
CA GLN A 114 15.75 -19.70 -1.23
C GLN A 114 14.49 -20.15 -0.49
N ALA A 115 14.32 -21.46 -0.29
CA ALA A 115 13.22 -22.02 0.47
C ALA A 115 13.24 -21.56 1.94
N ALA A 116 14.41 -21.60 2.59
CA ALA A 116 14.58 -21.22 3.99
C ALA A 116 14.25 -19.74 4.27
N GLN A 117 14.43 -18.86 3.29
CA GLN A 117 14.21 -17.42 3.43
C GLN A 117 12.93 -16.94 2.73
N SER A 118 12.17 -17.83 2.08
CA SER A 118 11.08 -17.46 1.18
C SER A 118 10.07 -16.54 1.87
N GLU A 119 9.71 -16.85 3.11
CA GLU A 119 8.75 -16.08 3.89
C GLU A 119 9.28 -14.70 4.27
N ALA A 120 10.55 -14.60 4.69
CA ALA A 120 11.17 -13.32 4.98
C ALA A 120 11.10 -12.39 3.77
N TRP A 121 11.43 -12.90 2.58
CA TRP A 121 11.35 -12.13 1.33
C TRP A 121 9.93 -11.72 0.96
N SER A 122 8.92 -12.54 1.25
CA SER A 122 7.51 -12.20 1.06
C SER A 122 7.07 -11.09 2.01
N ALA A 123 7.36 -11.22 3.30
CA ALA A 123 7.05 -10.21 4.32
C ALA A 123 7.74 -8.87 4.01
N ALA A 124 9.03 -8.89 3.70
CA ALA A 124 9.78 -7.68 3.36
C ALA A 124 9.25 -7.00 2.09
N SER A 125 8.86 -7.77 1.07
CA SER A 125 8.23 -7.23 -0.15
C SER A 125 6.90 -6.55 0.17
N ALA A 126 6.08 -7.16 1.02
CA ALA A 126 4.81 -6.60 1.46
C ALA A 126 4.99 -5.35 2.31
N TYR A 127 5.89 -5.36 3.30
CA TYR A 127 6.15 -4.19 4.12
C TYR A 127 6.70 -3.03 3.31
N GLY A 128 7.71 -3.28 2.47
CA GLY A 128 8.25 -2.25 1.57
C GLY A 128 7.18 -1.67 0.66
N ALA A 129 6.29 -2.51 0.13
CA ALA A 129 5.14 -2.08 -0.66
C ALA A 129 4.13 -1.26 0.15
N LEU A 130 3.83 -1.64 1.38
CA LEU A 130 2.86 -0.93 2.22
C LEU A 130 3.35 0.49 2.55
N VAL A 131 4.64 0.65 2.84
CA VAL A 131 5.23 1.91 3.30
C VAL A 131 5.83 2.78 2.20
N HIS A 132 5.84 2.33 0.94
CA HIS A 132 6.57 3.03 -0.15
C HIS A 132 6.15 4.50 -0.30
N ASP A 133 4.85 4.77 -0.21
CA ASP A 133 4.26 6.11 -0.34
C ASP A 133 3.94 6.74 1.02
N LEU A 134 4.30 6.09 2.14
CA LEU A 134 3.92 6.53 3.48
C LEU A 134 4.42 7.94 3.79
N GLY A 135 5.59 8.32 3.27
CA GLY A 135 6.14 9.67 3.45
C GLY A 135 5.24 10.78 2.91
N LYS A 136 4.26 10.50 2.05
CA LYS A 136 3.27 11.50 1.59
C LYS A 136 2.51 12.12 2.76
N ILE A 137 2.18 11.35 3.79
CA ILE A 137 1.47 11.88 4.97
C ILE A 137 2.38 12.74 5.86
N ALA A 138 3.70 12.67 5.63
CA ALA A 138 4.69 13.45 6.35
C ALA A 138 4.95 14.82 5.70
N VAL A 139 4.97 14.86 4.35
CA VAL A 139 5.46 16.04 3.60
C VAL A 139 4.50 16.57 2.52
N ASP A 140 3.60 15.74 1.99
CA ASP A 140 2.69 16.15 0.91
C ASP A 140 1.33 16.62 1.43
N VAL A 141 0.93 16.14 2.61
CA VAL A 141 -0.33 16.46 3.27
C VAL A 141 -0.08 17.13 4.63
N LYS A 142 -0.74 18.25 4.87
CA LYS A 142 -0.81 18.89 6.18
C LYS A 142 -2.11 18.47 6.87
N VAL A 143 -1.99 17.92 8.07
CA VAL A 143 -3.11 17.54 8.93
C VAL A 143 -3.18 18.50 10.12
N GLU A 144 -4.39 18.97 10.42
CA GLU A 144 -4.69 19.87 11.53
C GLU A 144 -5.76 19.22 12.40
N LEU A 145 -5.50 19.19 13.71
CA LEU A 145 -6.38 18.60 14.71
C LEU A 145 -7.41 19.63 15.18
N ALA A 146 -8.44 19.18 15.89
CA ALA A 146 -9.54 20.02 16.36
C ALA A 146 -9.12 21.11 17.37
N ASP A 147 -7.94 20.97 17.99
CA ASP A 147 -7.31 21.94 18.88
C ASP A 147 -6.36 22.91 18.15
N ASP A 148 -6.44 22.96 16.80
CA ASP A 148 -5.61 23.74 15.89
C ASP A 148 -4.11 23.34 15.86
N THR A 149 -3.73 22.24 16.52
CA THR A 149 -2.37 21.71 16.44
C THR A 149 -2.11 21.01 15.12
N ILE A 150 -0.86 21.06 14.66
CA ILE A 150 -0.44 20.32 13.46
C ILE A 150 0.01 18.93 13.86
N TRP A 151 -0.65 17.94 13.29
CA TRP A 151 -0.25 16.55 13.50
C TRP A 151 0.94 16.20 12.64
N HIS A 152 1.84 15.41 13.21
CA HIS A 152 2.94 14.78 12.49
C HIS A 152 2.90 13.27 12.70
N PRO A 153 3.13 12.47 11.65
CA PRO A 153 2.93 11.03 11.70
C PRO A 153 3.92 10.27 12.59
N TRP A 154 5.07 10.86 12.94
CA TRP A 154 6.00 10.26 13.90
C TRP A 154 5.50 10.33 15.36
N HIS A 155 4.43 11.09 15.65
CA HIS A 155 3.77 11.07 16.95
C HIS A 155 2.72 9.96 17.10
N GLY A 156 2.53 9.14 16.06
CA GLY A 156 1.60 8.02 16.08
C GLY A 156 0.24 8.34 15.42
N PRO A 157 -0.76 7.45 15.59
CA PRO A 157 -2.05 7.56 14.91
C PRO A 157 -2.86 8.78 15.34
N LEU A 158 -3.84 9.16 14.52
CA LEU A 158 -4.77 10.25 14.81
C LEU A 158 -5.77 9.81 15.89
N ASP A 159 -5.79 10.52 17.02
CA ASP A 159 -6.65 10.26 18.18
C ASP A 159 -7.73 11.34 18.39
N GLN A 160 -7.67 12.44 17.63
CA GLN A 160 -8.63 13.55 17.66
C GLN A 160 -9.28 13.79 16.30
N PRO A 161 -10.45 14.46 16.24
CA PRO A 161 -11.01 14.92 14.98
C PRO A 161 -10.00 15.78 14.21
N TYR A 162 -9.88 15.53 12.90
CA TYR A 162 -8.85 16.11 12.06
C TYR A 162 -9.40 16.60 10.73
N ARG A 163 -8.69 17.54 10.11
CA ARG A 163 -8.88 17.95 8.72
C ARG A 163 -7.53 17.98 8.02
N PHE A 164 -7.53 17.92 6.70
CA PHE A 164 -6.29 17.87 5.94
C PHE A 164 -6.37 18.67 4.66
N LYS A 165 -5.20 19.09 4.17
CA LYS A 165 -5.03 19.72 2.85
C LYS A 165 -3.67 19.37 2.26
N TYR A 166 -3.59 19.39 0.94
CA TYR A 166 -2.30 19.24 0.26
C TYR A 166 -1.41 20.46 0.46
N VAL A 167 -0.11 20.22 0.62
CA VAL A 167 0.92 21.26 0.61
C VAL A 167 1.15 21.74 -0.83
N LYS A 168 1.16 23.05 -1.02
CA LYS A 168 1.46 23.68 -2.33
C LYS A 168 2.98 23.68 -2.57
N GLY A 169 3.40 23.44 -3.80
CA GLY A 169 4.82 23.47 -4.17
C GLY A 169 5.66 22.32 -3.59
N ARG A 170 5.02 21.19 -3.24
CA ARG A 170 5.67 20.00 -2.69
C ARG A 170 6.74 19.42 -3.62
N ASP A 171 7.85 18.97 -3.03
CA ASP A 171 8.87 18.20 -3.72
C ASP A 171 8.48 16.72 -3.70
N TYR A 172 8.02 16.22 -4.84
CA TYR A 172 7.61 14.82 -5.00
C TYR A 172 8.73 13.81 -4.75
N ARG A 173 10.00 14.22 -4.74
CA ARG A 173 11.12 13.32 -4.40
C ARG A 173 11.27 13.16 -2.90
N LEU A 174 10.82 14.13 -2.11
CA LEU A 174 10.99 14.16 -0.67
C LEU A 174 10.19 13.06 0.03
N HIS A 175 8.98 12.73 -0.45
CA HIS A 175 8.16 11.72 0.22
C HIS A 175 8.80 10.33 0.21
N GLY A 176 9.60 9.99 -0.82
CA GLY A 176 10.31 8.70 -0.85
C GLY A 176 11.27 8.59 0.33
N ALA A 177 12.08 9.62 0.57
CA ALA A 177 12.97 9.65 1.73
C ALA A 177 12.18 9.73 3.06
N ALA A 178 11.09 10.51 3.09
CA ALA A 178 10.31 10.76 4.30
C ALA A 178 9.58 9.54 4.85
N SER A 179 9.32 8.50 4.03
CA SER A 179 8.73 7.24 4.50
C SER A 179 9.51 6.63 5.67
N SER A 180 10.85 6.74 5.65
CA SER A 180 11.73 6.22 6.70
C SER A 180 11.51 6.84 8.09
N LEU A 181 10.93 8.05 8.17
CA LEU A 181 10.63 8.72 9.44
C LEU A 181 9.52 8.01 10.25
N ILE A 182 8.77 7.09 9.62
CA ILE A 182 7.49 6.60 10.13
C ILE A 182 7.39 5.06 10.06
N TYR A 183 8.43 4.37 9.58
CA TYR A 183 8.46 2.91 9.44
C TYR A 183 8.05 2.16 10.71
N SER A 184 8.59 2.59 11.85
CA SER A 184 8.36 1.95 13.15
C SER A 184 6.94 2.14 13.69
N ASN A 185 6.15 3.05 13.12
CA ASN A 185 4.73 3.23 13.46
C ASN A 185 3.82 2.29 12.68
N VAL A 186 4.35 1.57 11.68
CA VAL A 186 3.57 0.67 10.82
C VAL A 186 4.06 -0.77 10.93
N ILE A 187 5.36 -1.01 10.86
CA ILE A 187 5.91 -2.38 10.87
C ILE A 187 6.16 -2.80 12.32
N PRO A 188 5.61 -3.95 12.78
CA PRO A 188 5.83 -4.43 14.15
C PRO A 188 7.32 -4.62 14.46
N ALA A 189 7.77 -4.19 15.63
CA ALA A 189 9.17 -4.29 16.05
C ALA A 189 9.71 -5.74 15.96
N LYS A 190 8.92 -6.73 16.38
CA LYS A 190 9.29 -8.15 16.26
C LYS A 190 9.54 -8.59 14.81
N ALA A 191 8.79 -8.04 13.85
CA ALA A 191 9.01 -8.33 12.44
C ALA A 191 10.30 -7.66 11.95
N LEU A 192 10.60 -6.44 12.39
CA LEU A 192 11.88 -5.78 12.09
C LEU A 192 13.07 -6.55 12.70
N ASP A 193 12.96 -6.99 13.95
CA ASP A 193 13.97 -7.81 14.63
C ASP A 193 14.25 -9.08 13.81
N TRP A 194 13.19 -9.79 13.40
CA TRP A 194 13.31 -10.99 12.58
C TRP A 194 13.94 -10.72 11.21
N LEU A 195 13.46 -9.70 10.47
CA LEU A 195 13.96 -9.38 9.14
C LEU A 195 15.41 -8.88 9.15
N SER A 196 15.85 -8.24 10.24
CA SER A 196 17.24 -7.80 10.41
C SER A 196 18.25 -8.95 10.45
N GLY A 197 17.79 -10.17 10.72
CA GLY A 197 18.60 -11.39 10.65
C GLY A 197 18.99 -11.84 9.24
N PHE A 198 18.45 -11.20 8.19
CA PHE A 198 18.76 -11.49 6.78
C PHE A 198 19.43 -10.28 6.12
N PRO A 199 20.79 -10.16 6.15
CA PRO A 199 21.48 -8.92 5.78
C PRO A 199 21.19 -8.41 4.35
N GLU A 200 21.12 -9.30 3.35
CA GLU A 200 20.81 -8.92 1.97
C GLU A 200 19.40 -8.33 1.86
N LEU A 201 18.41 -9.02 2.42
CA LEU A 201 17.02 -8.56 2.46
C LEU A 201 16.88 -7.26 3.25
N TRP A 202 17.51 -7.19 4.42
CA TRP A 202 17.44 -6.04 5.31
C TRP A 202 17.92 -4.77 4.62
N SER A 203 19.05 -4.86 3.91
CA SER A 203 19.57 -3.75 3.12
C SER A 203 18.56 -3.29 2.06
N GLN A 204 17.88 -4.22 1.39
CA GLN A 204 16.90 -3.90 0.35
C GLN A 204 15.63 -3.27 0.94
N LEU A 205 15.20 -3.68 2.14
CA LEU A 205 14.03 -3.08 2.82
C LEU A 205 14.31 -1.64 3.27
N VAL A 206 15.50 -1.40 3.84
CA VAL A 206 15.88 -0.08 4.39
C VAL A 206 16.23 0.92 3.28
N PHE A 207 16.93 0.49 2.21
CA PHE A 207 17.19 1.38 1.08
C PHE A 207 15.99 1.53 0.14
N GLY A 208 15.18 0.47 0.01
CA GLY A 208 14.04 0.42 -0.90
C GLY A 208 12.92 1.41 -0.58
N SER A 209 12.85 1.95 0.65
CA SER A 209 11.93 3.08 0.98
C SER A 209 12.22 4.31 0.14
N GLN A 210 13.51 4.56 -0.12
CA GLN A 210 14.02 5.89 -0.41
C GLN A 210 14.02 6.21 -1.90
N VAL A 211 13.84 5.20 -2.75
CA VAL A 211 13.98 5.32 -4.20
C VAL A 211 12.62 5.12 -4.85
N SER A 212 12.10 6.20 -5.46
CA SER A 212 10.94 6.21 -6.36
C SER A 212 10.87 4.92 -7.20
N MET A 213 10.00 3.99 -6.80
CA MET A 213 9.64 2.77 -7.53
C MET A 213 10.80 1.96 -8.15
N SER A 214 11.85 1.71 -7.38
CA SER A 214 12.63 0.49 -7.59
C SER A 214 12.24 -0.49 -6.50
N MET A 215 11.45 -1.52 -6.87
CA MET A 215 11.32 -2.77 -6.12
C MET A 215 12.69 -3.19 -5.54
N PRO A 216 12.75 -4.01 -4.45
CA PRO A 216 14.01 -4.54 -3.91
C PRO A 216 14.95 -4.86 -5.06
N ILE A 217 16.17 -4.31 -5.03
CA ILE A 217 17.12 -4.17 -6.16
C ILE A 217 17.38 -5.50 -6.92
N SER A 218 16.96 -6.63 -6.35
CA SER A 218 16.82 -7.94 -6.99
C SER A 218 15.71 -8.02 -8.08
N LEU A 219 14.50 -7.48 -7.89
CA LEU A 219 13.39 -7.54 -8.87
C LEU A 219 13.54 -6.57 -10.07
N VAL A 220 14.29 -5.49 -9.92
CA VAL A 220 14.57 -4.54 -11.02
C VAL A 220 15.41 -5.18 -12.14
N LYS A 221 16.21 -6.21 -11.83
CA LYS A 221 16.98 -6.96 -12.83
C LYS A 221 16.15 -7.93 -13.67
N LEU A 222 14.88 -8.17 -13.31
CA LEU A 222 14.08 -9.28 -13.87
C LEU A 222 13.13 -8.88 -15.01
N SER A 223 12.97 -7.59 -15.33
CA SER A 223 12.26 -7.17 -16.55
C SER A 223 12.63 -5.75 -17.00
N PRO A 224 13.50 -5.61 -18.03
CA PRO A 224 13.79 -4.32 -18.65
C PRO A 224 12.56 -3.62 -19.26
N LYS A 225 11.45 -4.36 -19.46
CA LYS A 225 10.17 -3.82 -19.91
C LYS A 225 9.40 -3.12 -18.79
N LEU A 226 9.54 -3.57 -17.54
CA LEU A 226 8.85 -2.98 -16.39
C LEU A 226 9.56 -1.71 -15.87
N THR A 227 10.87 -1.57 -16.06
CA THR A 227 11.63 -0.34 -15.76
C THR A 227 11.28 0.85 -16.66
N LYS A 228 10.61 0.61 -17.80
CA LYS A 228 10.23 1.66 -18.78
C LYS A 228 8.75 2.03 -18.76
N LEU A 229 7.94 1.37 -17.94
CA LEU A 229 6.55 1.79 -17.77
C LEU A 229 6.54 3.07 -16.94
N PRO A 230 5.86 4.14 -17.38
CA PRO A 230 5.73 5.36 -16.60
C PRO A 230 4.75 5.09 -15.46
N TRP A 231 5.25 4.52 -14.36
CA TRP A 231 4.41 4.10 -13.23
C TRP A 231 3.73 5.27 -12.51
N HIS A 232 4.35 6.46 -12.51
CA HIS A 232 3.72 7.72 -12.11
C HIS A 232 2.50 8.10 -12.97
N ARG A 233 2.30 7.42 -14.10
CA ARG A 233 1.35 7.83 -15.15
C ARG A 233 0.34 6.75 -15.54
N ASN A 234 0.34 5.55 -14.94
CA ASN A 234 -0.52 4.46 -15.43
C ASN A 234 -0.85 3.35 -14.42
N SER A 235 -1.21 3.69 -13.18
CA SER A 235 -1.89 2.73 -12.28
C SER A 235 -3.15 2.12 -12.92
N GLU A 236 -3.78 2.83 -13.87
CA GLU A 236 -4.94 2.38 -14.65
C GLU A 236 -4.67 1.14 -15.51
N ALA A 237 -3.52 1.07 -16.20
CA ALA A 237 -3.20 -0.06 -17.08
C ALA A 237 -2.96 -1.35 -16.28
N ILE A 238 -2.32 -1.22 -15.11
CA ILE A 238 -2.01 -2.33 -14.20
C ILE A 238 -3.29 -2.86 -13.53
N LEU A 239 -4.22 -1.98 -13.16
CA LEU A 239 -5.53 -2.36 -12.61
C LEU A 239 -6.46 -2.96 -13.68
N ALA A 240 -6.43 -2.46 -14.93
CA ALA A 240 -7.24 -2.98 -16.03
C ALA A 240 -6.85 -4.42 -16.42
N GLU A 241 -5.56 -4.75 -16.38
CA GLU A 241 -5.04 -6.10 -16.64
C GLU A 241 -5.40 -7.09 -15.51
N LEU A 242 -5.67 -6.60 -14.30
CA LEU A 242 -6.09 -7.41 -13.15
C LEU A 242 -7.60 -7.68 -13.10
N CYS A 243 -8.43 -6.80 -13.65
CA CYS A 243 -9.88 -7.01 -13.74
C CYS A 243 -10.30 -7.92 -14.91
N GLN A 244 -9.42 -8.16 -15.89
CA GLN A 244 -9.73 -8.95 -17.08
C GLN A 244 -9.28 -10.42 -16.99
N HIS A 245 -9.59 -11.15 -15.91
CA HIS A 245 -9.57 -12.62 -15.97
C HIS A 245 -10.51 -13.28 -14.95
N PRO A 246 -11.80 -13.48 -15.28
CA PRO A 246 -12.52 -14.68 -14.90
C PRO A 246 -12.27 -15.78 -15.95
N SER A 247 -11.91 -16.97 -15.49
CA SER A 247 -11.72 -18.17 -16.31
C SER A 247 -12.97 -18.56 -17.11
N SER A 248 -12.84 -18.45 -18.44
CA SER A 248 -13.34 -19.30 -19.54
C SER A 248 -14.81 -19.78 -19.62
N LEU A 249 -15.31 -19.73 -20.88
CA LEU A 249 -16.42 -20.48 -21.52
C LEU A 249 -17.82 -19.83 -21.53
N SER A 250 -18.21 -19.21 -22.65
CA SER A 250 -19.02 -19.85 -23.70
C SER A 250 -19.79 -18.82 -24.55
N ASN A 251 -20.08 -19.24 -25.78
CA ASN A 251 -20.67 -18.54 -26.91
C ASN A 251 -21.97 -17.74 -26.62
N GLY A 252 -22.20 -16.68 -27.40
CA GLY A 252 -23.57 -16.34 -27.84
C GLY A 252 -23.94 -14.87 -27.95
N SER A 253 -23.77 -14.34 -29.18
CA SER A 253 -24.64 -13.33 -29.85
C SER A 253 -24.87 -11.91 -29.29
N TRP A 254 -25.06 -11.02 -30.26
CA TRP A 254 -25.29 -9.57 -30.22
C TRP A 254 -26.67 -9.14 -29.66
N LEU A 255 -26.75 -7.91 -29.12
CA LEU A 255 -27.68 -6.78 -29.43
C LEU A 255 -27.54 -5.69 -28.33
N LYS A 256 -27.28 -4.40 -28.64
CA LYS A 256 -28.24 -3.27 -28.87
C LYS A 256 -29.33 -3.20 -27.79
N ALA A 257 -29.62 -2.10 -27.09
CA ALA A 257 -29.27 -0.68 -27.20
C ALA A 257 -28.87 -0.16 -25.81
#